data_AF-A0A8H4V3D3-F1
#
_entry.id   AF-A0A8H4V3D3-F1
#
_cell.length_a   1.000
_cell.length_b   1.000
_cell.length_c   1.000
_cell.angle_alpha   90.00
_cell.angle_beta   90.00
_cell.angle_gamma   90.00
#
_symmetry.space_group_name_H-M   'P 1'
#
loop_
_entity.id
_entity.type
_entity.pdbx_description
1 polymer ?
#
loop_
_entity_poly.entity_id
_entity_poly.type
_entity_poly.pdbx_seq_one_letter_code
_entity_poly.pdbx_strand_id
1 'polypeptide(L)'
;VHWGFWLGINLALGTCAYIVAEAVPILNYLLGLAGALVFAPFSLIYPMLLWFHDFKGHRQGTLAQRSQYALHVFITLVGSFMVVGTAYAVVVAIKDAFDTGAISKVFDCADNSASS
;
A
#
# COMPACT_ATOMS: atom_id res chain seq x y z
N VAL A 1 22.47 4.99 -23.91
CA VAL A 1 21.05 5.03 -23.47
C VAL A 1 20.69 3.95 -22.46
N HIS A 2 21.05 2.67 -22.67
CA HIS A 2 20.78 1.57 -21.71
C HIS A 2 21.31 1.83 -20.27
N TRP A 3 22.61 2.12 -20.13
CA TRP A 3 23.23 2.38 -18.82
C TRP A 3 22.68 3.61 -18.10
N GLY A 4 22.34 4.68 -18.84
CA GLY A 4 21.77 5.89 -18.25
C GLY A 4 20.37 5.66 -17.69
N PHE A 5 19.51 4.93 -18.41
CA PHE A 5 18.19 4.59 -17.90
C PHE A 5 18.27 3.65 -16.69
N TRP A 6 19.14 2.64 -16.75
CA TRP A 6 19.34 1.70 -15.65
C TRP A 6 19.88 2.41 -14.39
N LEU A 7 20.94 3.23 -14.50
CA LEU A 7 21.45 4.00 -13.37
C LEU A 7 20.42 5.01 -12.86
N GLY A 8 19.73 5.69 -13.77
CA GLY A 8 18.71 6.69 -13.43
C GLY A 8 17.54 6.10 -12.63
N ILE A 9 17.01 4.95 -13.05
CA ILE A 9 15.89 4.32 -12.35
C ILE A 9 16.31 3.73 -11.00
N ASN A 10 17.52 3.17 -10.90
CA ASN A 10 18.05 2.67 -9.62
C ASN A 10 18.27 3.82 -8.63
N LEU A 11 18.86 4.92 -9.08
CA LEU A 11 19.06 6.10 -8.23
C LEU A 11 17.71 6.66 -7.77
N ALA A 12 16.75 6.82 -8.68
CA ALA A 12 15.41 7.32 -8.35
C ALA A 12 14.69 6.42 -7.34
N LEU A 13 14.67 5.11 -7.56
CA LEU A 13 14.05 4.16 -6.64
C LEU A 13 14.76 4.12 -5.28
N GLY A 14 16.09 4.15 -5.28
CA GLY A 14 16.90 4.22 -4.07
C GLY A 14 16.61 5.47 -3.25
N THR A 15 16.53 6.65 -3.89
CA THR A 15 16.17 7.90 -3.22
C THR A 15 14.74 7.84 -2.67
N CYS A 16 13.77 7.32 -3.41
CA CYS A 16 12.40 7.14 -2.90
C CYS A 16 12.36 6.19 -1.69
N ALA A 17 13.09 5.07 -1.75
CA ALA A 17 13.17 4.12 -0.64
C ALA A 17 13.81 4.75 0.60
N TYR A 18 14.87 5.54 0.42
CA TYR A 18 15.48 6.30 1.50
C TYR A 18 14.49 7.26 2.18
N ILE A 19 13.73 8.03 1.40
CA ILE A 19 12.71 8.94 1.94
C ILE A 19 11.63 8.18 2.73
N VAL A 20 11.17 7.04 2.22
CA VAL A 20 10.14 6.22 2.90
C VAL A 20 10.68 5.61 4.19
N ALA A 21 11.93 5.14 4.20
CA ALA A 21 12.57 4.56 5.38
C ALA A 21 12.70 5.57 6.53
N GLU A 22 13.04 6.82 6.20
CA GLU A 22 13.13 7.92 7.17
C GLU A 22 11.75 8.37 7.66
N ALA A 23 10.74 8.38 6.79
CA ALA A 23 9.38 8.76 7.15
C ALA A 23 8.64 7.73 8.01
N VAL A 24 8.92 6.43 7.80
CA VAL A 24 8.28 5.32 8.50
C VAL A 24 9.36 4.37 9.05
N PRO A 25 10.01 4.72 10.18
CA PRO A 25 11.17 3.99 10.70
C PRO A 25 10.81 2.64 11.34
N ILE A 26 9.52 2.31 11.47
CA ILE A 26 9.05 1.05 12.06
C ILE A 26 8.59 0.11 10.93
N LEU A 27 9.29 -1.02 10.79
CA LEU A 27 9.06 -2.01 9.72
C LEU A 27 7.59 -2.48 9.64
N ASN A 28 6.92 -2.67 10.77
CA ASN A 28 5.54 -3.14 10.81
C ASN A 28 4.57 -2.16 10.13
N TYR A 29 4.80 -0.85 10.27
CA TYR A 29 3.99 0.17 9.60
C TYR A 29 4.25 0.17 8.10
N LEU A 30 5.52 0.03 7.69
CA LEU A 30 5.89 -0.07 6.28
C LEU A 30 5.27 -1.31 5.62
N LEU A 31 5.31 -2.46 6.30
CA LEU A 31 4.68 -3.69 5.81
C LEU A 31 3.15 -3.54 5.73
N GLY A 32 2.53 -2.89 6.71
CA GLY A 32 1.09 -2.59 6.69
C GLY A 32 0.69 -1.70 5.51
N LEU A 33 1.45 -0.63 5.25
CA LEU A 33 1.22 0.26 4.09
C LEU A 33 1.44 -0.45 2.76
N ALA A 34 2.51 -1.25 2.64
CA ALA A 34 2.77 -2.05 1.44
C ALA A 34 1.63 -3.05 1.18
N GLY A 35 1.16 -3.73 2.24
CA GLY A 35 -0.01 -4.61 2.22
C GLY A 35 -1.27 -3.89 1.72
N ALA A 36 -1.54 -2.71 2.27
CA ALA A 36 -2.73 -1.92 1.95
C ALA A 36 -2.72 -1.39 0.51
N LEU A 37 -1.60 -0.84 0.05
CA LEU A 37 -1.54 -0.10 -1.21
C LEU A 37 -1.22 -0.98 -2.42
N VAL A 38 -0.46 -2.07 -2.22
CA VAL A 38 0.01 -2.91 -3.32
C VAL A 38 -0.70 -4.25 -3.30
N PHE A 39 -0.59 -5.01 -2.21
CA PHE A 39 -1.08 -6.39 -2.18
C PHE A 39 -2.61 -6.48 -2.23
N ALA A 40 -3.32 -5.67 -1.46
CA ALA A 40 -4.79 -5.73 -1.43
C ALA A 40 -5.43 -5.38 -2.79
N PRO A 41 -5.06 -4.29 -3.49
CA PRO A 41 -5.59 -4.01 -4.82
C PRO A 41 -5.21 -5.06 -5.84
N PHE A 42 -3.96 -5.54 -5.81
CA PHE A 42 -3.45 -6.49 -6.79
C PHE A 42 -4.06 -7.89 -6.64
N SER A 43 -4.34 -8.32 -5.41
CA SER A 43 -4.91 -9.63 -5.14
C SER A 43 -6.44 -9.66 -5.16
N LEU A 44 -7.11 -8.58 -4.76
CA LEU A 44 -8.56 -8.60 -4.49
C LEU A 44 -9.37 -7.67 -5.40
N ILE A 45 -8.79 -6.58 -5.90
CA ILE A 45 -9.55 -5.57 -6.67
C ILE A 45 -9.32 -5.76 -8.17
N TYR A 46 -8.07 -5.67 -8.65
CA TYR A 46 -7.77 -5.79 -10.07
C TYR A 46 -8.25 -7.09 -10.73
N PRO A 47 -8.04 -8.30 -10.16
CA PRO A 47 -8.56 -9.52 -10.78
C PRO A 47 -10.09 -9.54 -10.84
N MET A 48 -10.78 -8.95 -9.85
CA MET A 48 -12.24 -8.85 -9.88
C MET A 48 -12.72 -7.84 -10.93
N LEU A 49 -12.04 -6.71 -11.08
CA LEU A 49 -12.34 -5.72 -12.13
C LEU A 49 -12.16 -6.30 -13.54
N LEU A 50 -11.08 -7.06 -13.76
CA LEU A 50 -10.86 -7.79 -15.01
C LEU A 50 -11.93 -8.85 -15.24
N TRP A 51 -12.29 -9.61 -14.20
CA TRP A 51 -13.38 -10.58 -14.30
C TRP A 51 -14.73 -9.93 -14.65
N PHE A 52 -15.04 -8.78 -14.06
CA PHE A 52 -16.24 -8.02 -14.44
C PHE A 52 -16.19 -7.50 -15.87
N HIS A 53 -15.00 -7.21 -16.39
CA HIS A 53 -14.84 -6.79 -17.77
C HIS A 53 -15.19 -7.94 -18.74
N ASP A 54 -14.71 -9.14 -18.46
CA ASP A 54 -14.85 -10.30 -19.35
C ASP A 54 -16.23 -10.98 -19.23
N PHE A 55 -16.81 -11.00 -18.03
CA PHE A 55 -18.05 -11.74 -17.72
C PHE A 55 -19.27 -10.84 -17.45
N LYS A 56 -19.37 -9.68 -18.11
CA LYS A 56 -20.48 -8.70 -17.93
C LYS A 56 -21.89 -9.32 -18.02
N GLY A 57 -22.07 -10.32 -18.88
CA GLY A 57 -23.36 -11.01 -19.07
C GLY A 57 -23.84 -11.83 -17.86
N HIS A 58 -22.95 -12.14 -16.90
CA HIS A 58 -23.31 -12.96 -15.73
C HIS A 58 -24.30 -12.24 -14.78
N ARG A 59 -24.48 -10.92 -14.91
CA ARG A 59 -25.49 -10.14 -14.18
C ARG A 59 -26.93 -10.58 -14.49
N GLN A 60 -27.19 -11.00 -15.72
CA GLN A 60 -28.52 -11.37 -16.22
C GLN A 60 -28.63 -12.86 -16.59
N GLY A 61 -27.61 -13.64 -16.24
CA GLY A 61 -27.54 -15.07 -16.55
C GLY A 61 -28.33 -15.94 -15.59
N THR A 62 -27.97 -17.22 -15.54
CA THR A 62 -28.57 -18.21 -14.64
C THR A 62 -28.35 -17.84 -13.16
N LEU A 63 -29.10 -18.48 -12.25
CA LEU A 63 -28.95 -18.24 -10.82
C LEU A 63 -27.51 -18.46 -10.33
N ALA A 64 -26.81 -19.45 -10.87
CA ALA A 64 -25.40 -19.72 -10.58
C ALA A 64 -24.47 -18.60 -11.07
N GLN A 65 -24.74 -18.02 -12.23
CA GLN A 65 -23.96 -16.90 -12.76
C GLN A 65 -24.18 -15.62 -11.94
N ARG A 66 -25.43 -15.38 -11.50
CA ARG A 66 -25.77 -14.23 -10.63
C ARG A 66 -25.14 -14.38 -9.24
N SER A 67 -25.09 -15.59 -8.68
CA SER A 67 -24.42 -15.82 -7.39
C SER A 67 -22.91 -15.63 -7.50
N GLN A 68 -22.26 -16.14 -8.55
CA GLN A 68 -20.85 -15.87 -8.83
C GLN A 68 -20.58 -14.37 -8.97
N TYR A 69 -21.43 -13.66 -9.71
CA TYR A 69 -21.32 -12.22 -9.87
C TYR A 69 -21.39 -11.48 -8.52
N ALA A 70 -22.35 -11.84 -7.66
CA ALA A 70 -22.49 -11.27 -6.32
C ALA A 70 -21.28 -11.55 -5.43
N LEU A 71 -20.70 -12.76 -5.50
CA LEU A 71 -19.48 -13.10 -4.75
C LEU A 71 -18.28 -12.24 -5.19
N HIS A 72 -18.08 -12.03 -6.49
CA HIS A 72 -16.98 -11.18 -6.98
C HIS A 72 -17.17 -9.71 -6.55
N VAL A 73 -18.42 -9.23 -6.47
CA VAL A 73 -18.73 -7.90 -5.93
C VAL A 73 -18.37 -7.83 -4.45
N PHE A 74 -18.74 -8.85 -3.68
CA PHE A 74 -18.38 -8.94 -2.26
C PHE A 74 -16.86 -8.95 -2.04
N ILE A 75 -16.11 -9.73 -2.81
CA ILE A 75 -14.63 -9.75 -2.76
C ILE A 75 -14.05 -8.36 -3.03
N THR A 76 -14.60 -7.64 -4.02
CA THR A 76 -14.15 -6.27 -4.36
C THR A 76 -14.40 -5.29 -3.20
N LEU A 77 -15.55 -5.42 -2.52
CA LEU A 77 -15.88 -4.60 -1.35
C LEU A 77 -14.94 -4.90 -0.17
N VAL A 78 -14.67 -6.18 0.11
CA VAL A 78 -13.71 -6.60 1.13
C VAL A 78 -12.31 -6.08 0.79
N GLY A 79 -11.87 -6.21 -0.47
CA GLY A 79 -10.60 -5.67 -0.93
C GLY A 79 -10.51 -4.16 -0.71
N SER A 80 -11.56 -3.42 -1.06
CA SER A 80 -11.62 -1.96 -0.86
C SER A 80 -11.60 -1.58 0.62
N PHE A 81 -12.32 -2.31 1.46
CA PHE A 81 -12.27 -2.14 2.91
C PHE A 81 -10.87 -2.42 3.47
N MET A 82 -10.20 -3.49 3.00
CA MET A 82 -8.85 -3.82 3.43
C MET A 82 -7.85 -2.72 3.04
N VAL A 83 -7.95 -2.14 1.85
CA VAL A 83 -7.11 -1.01 1.43
C VAL A 83 -7.30 0.18 2.36
N VAL A 84 -8.53 0.69 2.47
CA VAL A 84 -8.82 1.91 3.24
C VAL A 84 -8.61 1.70 4.73
N GLY A 85 -9.12 0.59 5.28
CA GLY A 85 -9.04 0.26 6.69
C GLY A 85 -7.60 0.04 7.14
N THR A 86 -6.80 -0.70 6.37
CA THR A 86 -5.38 -0.94 6.72
C THR A 86 -4.56 0.34 6.58
N ALA A 87 -4.75 1.12 5.51
CA ALA A 87 -4.06 2.40 5.35
C ALA A 87 -4.39 3.35 6.51
N TYR A 88 -5.67 3.48 6.89
CA TYR A 88 -6.09 4.31 8.01
C TYR A 88 -5.49 3.84 9.33
N ALA A 89 -5.55 2.54 9.63
CA ALA A 89 -4.99 1.97 10.85
C ALA A 89 -3.48 2.25 10.97
N VAL A 90 -2.73 2.11 9.87
CA VAL A 90 -1.29 2.40 9.87
C VAL A 90 -1.02 3.89 10.04
N VAL A 91 -1.78 4.77 9.38
CA VAL A 91 -1.63 6.23 9.55
C VAL A 91 -1.84 6.64 11.01
N VAL A 92 -2.87 6.10 11.66
CA VAL A 92 -3.13 6.36 13.08
C VAL A 92 -1.99 5.83 13.96
N ALA A 93 -1.49 4.63 13.69
CA ALA A 93 -0.38 4.05 14.44
C ALA A 93 0.93 4.85 14.28
N ILE A 94 1.21 5.37 13.08
CA ILE A 94 2.36 6.25 12.84
C ILE A 94 2.20 7.54 13.64
N LYS A 95 1.01 8.16 13.61
CA LYS A 95 0.74 9.38 14.38
C LYS A 95 0.96 9.16 15.88
N ASP A 96 0.41 8.09 16.41
CA ASP A 96 0.56 7.74 17.84
C ASP A 96 2.03 7.49 18.21
N ALA A 97 2.83 6.90 17.31
CA ALA A 97 4.26 6.72 17.52
C ALA A 97 5.05 8.04 17.59
N PHE A 98 4.62 9.08 16.86
CA PHE A 98 5.19 10.44 17.02
C PHE A 98 4.69 11.11 18.30
N ASP A 99 3.39 11.01 18.61
CA ASP A 99 2.78 11.66 19.78
C ASP A 99 3.33 11.09 21.10
N THR A 100 3.65 9.78 21.14
CA THR A 100 4.24 9.10 22.29
C THR A 100 5.77 9.25 22.39
N GLY A 101 6.41 9.84 21.38
CA GLY A 101 7.88 9.97 21.31
C GLY A 101 8.62 8.67 21.01
N ALA A 102 7.93 7.61 20.59
CA ALA A 102 8.56 6.40 20.07
C ALA A 102 9.36 6.68 18.77
N ILE A 103 8.96 7.72 18.04
CA ILE A 103 9.71 8.31 16.93
C ILE A 103 9.98 9.78 17.26
N SER A 104 11.25 10.19 17.27
CA SER A 104 11.66 11.58 17.55
C SER A 104 11.19 12.54 16.45
N LYS A 105 11.83 12.49 15.28
CA LYS A 105 11.52 13.30 14.09
C LYS A 105 11.96 12.57 12.83
N VAL A 106 11.36 12.96 11.72
CA VAL A 106 11.81 12.56 10.38
C VAL A 106 13.07 13.34 10.04
N PHE A 107 14.13 12.68 9.57
CA PHE A 107 15.45 13.28 9.32
C PHE A 107 16.02 14.00 10.54
N ASP A 108 16.01 13.36 11.71
CA ASP A 108 16.47 13.96 12.97
C ASP A 108 17.99 14.14 13.07
N CYS A 109 18.72 14.13 11.94
CA CYS A 109 20.18 14.25 11.82
C CYS A 109 20.77 15.07 12.97
N ALA A 110 21.18 14.37 14.04
CA ALA A 110 21.48 15.01 15.31
C ALA A 110 22.78 15.80 15.14
N ASP A 111 22.77 17.06 15.56
CA ASP A 111 23.95 17.91 15.52
C ASP A 111 24.95 17.46 16.60
N ASN A 112 25.94 16.66 16.19
CA ASN A 112 27.06 16.24 17.03
C ASN A 112 28.24 17.23 16.98
N SER A 113 28.10 18.42 16.39
CA SER A 113 29.19 19.40 16.34
C SER A 113 29.62 19.93 17.72
N ALA A 114 28.80 19.70 18.75
CA ALA A 114 29.07 20.05 20.14
C ALA A 114 29.42 18.84 21.05
N SER A 115 29.54 17.61 20.52
CA SER A 115 29.98 16.47 21.34
C SER A 115 31.48 16.59 21.65
N SER A 116 31.77 17.06 22.86
CA SER A 116 33.11 17.12 23.45
C SER A 116 33.54 15.77 24.00
#